data_AF-A0A238FDT3-F1
#
_entry.id   AF-A0A238FDT3-F1
#
_cell.length_a   1.000
_cell.length_b   1.000
_cell.length_c   1.000
_cell.angle_alpha   90.00
_cell.angle_beta   90.00
_cell.angle_gamma   90.00
#
_symmetry.space_group_name_H-M   'P 1'
#
loop_
_entity.id
_entity.type
_entity.pdbx_description
1 polymer ?
#
loop_
_entity_poly.entity_id
_entity_poly.type
_entity_poly.pdbx_seq_one_letter_code
_entity_poly.pdbx_strand_id
1 'polypeptide(L)'
;MSWYNTTIAPLSGFHPVVTLSIHLDQAEQRQRVVEQGCSLWTHLDLSPSWILERYQLAQLHREGRFGSCLDSTVNEEVDGVSFQVVGEDDLEGPVTRAGGVQALLRLGYPKGKKKEELHFEVEVPLHLRYQTPVEHRFQEGKRVDVVSVQLQAPAVFWKCPPSNKVIRRCPPAPALSAFPSPSSSTSSYLYLSPIPLDSRSSYFHSFSCAQPSLPKLSVSIATGVSSDLPFVDFVNFFAIWLGTIWIASSAYKWQKRSRRAYSNSIKPLGKKRAD
;
A
#
# COMPACT_ATOMS: atom_id res chain seq x y z
N MET A 1 -4.95 -0.75 -29.36
CA MET A 1 -4.72 0.45 -28.52
C MET A 1 -4.62 0.02 -27.08
N SER A 2 -3.61 0.49 -26.33
CA SER A 2 -3.43 0.15 -24.92
C SER A 2 -4.34 0.95 -23.99
N TRP A 3 -4.88 0.30 -22.96
CA TRP A 3 -5.78 0.89 -21.97
C TRP A 3 -5.63 0.20 -20.61
N TYR A 4 -6.21 0.77 -19.56
CA TYR A 4 -6.27 0.12 -18.26
C TYR A 4 -7.59 0.39 -17.55
N ASN A 5 -7.97 -0.51 -16.64
CA ASN A 5 -9.08 -0.34 -15.73
C ASN A 5 -8.57 -0.41 -14.27
N THR A 6 -9.23 0.31 -13.38
CA THR A 6 -8.90 0.33 -11.95
C THR A 6 -10.12 -0.04 -11.12
N THR A 7 -9.95 -0.99 -10.21
CA THR A 7 -10.95 -1.35 -9.21
C THR A 7 -10.34 -1.33 -7.82
N ILE A 8 -11.19 -1.28 -6.79
CA ILE A 8 -10.79 -1.39 -5.39
C ILE A 8 -11.70 -2.37 -4.66
N ALA A 9 -11.11 -3.28 -3.88
CA ALA A 9 -11.87 -4.24 -3.08
C ALA A 9 -11.09 -4.67 -1.83
N PRO A 10 -11.75 -4.98 -0.71
CA PRO A 10 -13.18 -4.75 -0.46
C PRO A 10 -13.56 -3.26 -0.44
N LEU A 11 -14.84 -2.96 -0.68
CA LEU A 11 -15.39 -1.59 -0.59
C LEU A 11 -15.63 -1.15 0.87
N SER A 12 -15.30 -2.01 1.83
CA SER A 12 -15.34 -1.71 3.26
C SER A 12 -14.20 -2.40 4.01
N GLY A 13 -13.79 -1.80 5.13
CA GLY A 13 -12.69 -2.28 5.96
C GLY A 13 -11.36 -1.56 5.71
N PHE A 14 -10.35 -1.89 6.51
CA PHE A 14 -9.09 -1.14 6.59
C PHE A 14 -7.99 -1.60 5.62
N HIS A 15 -8.20 -2.70 4.90
CA HIS A 15 -7.17 -3.32 4.05
C HIS A 15 -7.67 -3.52 2.60
N PRO A 16 -8.09 -2.46 1.90
CA PRO A 16 -8.49 -2.59 0.51
C PRO A 16 -7.27 -2.80 -0.41
N VAL A 17 -7.50 -3.47 -1.52
CA VAL A 17 -6.52 -3.72 -2.59
C VAL A 17 -7.00 -3.01 -3.84
N VAL A 18 -6.10 -2.24 -4.46
CA VAL A 18 -6.32 -1.63 -5.76
C VAL A 18 -5.85 -2.59 -6.83
N THR A 19 -6.72 -2.94 -7.76
CA THR A 19 -6.38 -3.81 -8.89
C THR A 19 -6.36 -2.99 -10.17
N LEU A 20 -5.23 -3.03 -10.86
CA LEU A 20 -5.02 -2.46 -12.19
C LEU A 20 -5.06 -3.57 -13.22
N SER A 21 -6.11 -3.62 -14.04
CA SER A 21 -6.20 -4.53 -15.19
C SER A 21 -5.70 -3.77 -16.43
N ILE A 22 -4.56 -4.18 -16.96
CA ILE A 22 -3.86 -3.47 -18.02
C ILE A 22 -3.93 -4.29 -19.31
N HIS A 23 -4.34 -3.64 -20.39
CA HIS A 23 -4.34 -4.18 -21.74
C HIS A 23 -3.32 -3.41 -22.58
N LEU A 24 -2.33 -4.12 -23.11
CA LEU A 24 -1.32 -3.55 -23.99
C LEU A 24 -1.50 -4.09 -25.41
N ASP A 25 -1.55 -3.16 -26.35
CA ASP A 25 -1.45 -3.47 -27.78
C ASP A 25 -0.05 -3.99 -28.11
N GLN A 26 0.06 -5.14 -28.77
CA GLN A 26 1.36 -5.77 -28.99
C GLN A 26 2.28 -4.95 -29.91
N ALA A 27 1.73 -4.27 -30.91
CA ALA A 27 2.53 -3.43 -31.80
C ALA A 27 3.07 -2.21 -31.04
N GLU A 28 2.21 -1.56 -30.24
CA GLU A 28 2.62 -0.47 -29.36
C GLU A 28 3.67 -0.95 -28.35
N GLN A 29 3.44 -2.05 -27.67
CA GLN A 29 4.35 -2.56 -26.66
C GLN A 29 5.73 -2.90 -27.24
N ARG A 30 5.79 -3.56 -28.41
CA ARG A 30 7.08 -3.81 -29.11
C ARG A 30 7.78 -2.51 -29.45
N GLN A 31 7.06 -1.54 -30.02
CA GLN A 31 7.61 -0.23 -30.34
C GLN A 31 8.14 0.50 -29.10
N ARG A 32 7.40 0.48 -27.99
CA ARG A 32 7.78 1.18 -26.75
C ARG A 32 8.92 0.51 -26.02
N VAL A 33 8.83 -0.81 -25.79
CA VAL A 33 9.81 -1.54 -24.96
C VAL A 33 11.09 -1.79 -25.75
N VAL A 34 10.99 -2.33 -26.97
CA VAL A 34 12.16 -2.79 -27.74
C VAL A 34 12.83 -1.64 -28.47
N GLU A 35 12.07 -0.78 -29.15
CA GLU A 35 12.67 0.26 -29.99
C GLU A 35 12.98 1.56 -29.22
N GLN A 36 12.27 1.83 -28.13
CA GLN A 36 12.38 3.07 -27.37
C GLN A 36 12.89 2.88 -25.95
N GLY A 37 13.08 1.64 -25.48
CA GLY A 37 13.56 1.35 -24.13
C GLY A 37 12.62 1.84 -23.02
N CYS A 38 11.33 2.02 -23.32
CA CYS A 38 10.37 2.50 -22.34
C CYS A 38 10.03 1.43 -21.31
N SER A 39 9.73 1.87 -20.09
CA SER A 39 9.21 1.02 -19.02
C SER A 39 7.82 1.49 -18.61
N LEU A 40 6.94 0.57 -18.22
CA LEU A 40 5.60 0.89 -17.76
C LEU A 40 5.62 1.18 -16.24
N TRP A 41 4.96 2.27 -15.85
CA TRP A 41 4.87 2.73 -14.48
C TRP A 41 3.43 3.06 -14.11
N THR A 42 3.14 3.01 -12.82
CA THR A 42 1.97 3.63 -12.24
C THR A 42 2.34 4.62 -11.15
N HIS A 43 1.56 5.69 -11.04
CA HIS A 43 1.67 6.70 -10.00
C HIS A 43 0.42 6.68 -9.13
N LEU A 44 0.63 6.62 -7.82
CA LEU A 44 -0.40 6.73 -6.79
C LEU A 44 -0.20 8.04 -6.03
N ASP A 45 -1.29 8.80 -5.89
CA ASP A 45 -1.37 10.00 -5.05
C ASP A 45 -2.38 9.74 -3.94
N LEU A 46 -1.87 9.57 -2.73
CA LEU A 46 -2.62 9.09 -1.58
C LEU A 46 -2.81 10.22 -0.57
N SER A 47 -4.06 10.50 -0.21
CA SER A 47 -4.38 11.43 0.86
C SER A 47 -3.93 10.88 2.22
N PRO A 48 -3.85 11.74 3.27
CA PRO A 48 -3.46 11.30 4.61
C PRO A 48 -4.27 10.13 5.19
N SER A 49 -5.49 9.89 4.70
CA SER A 49 -6.33 8.77 5.14
C SER A 49 -5.78 7.41 4.73
N TRP A 50 -4.82 7.36 3.80
CA TRP A 50 -4.26 6.14 3.26
C TRP A 50 -2.83 5.92 3.77
N ILE A 51 -2.49 4.65 3.97
CA ILE A 51 -1.16 4.16 4.25
C ILE A 51 -0.74 3.28 3.08
N LEU A 52 0.47 3.54 2.59
CA LEU A 52 1.15 2.66 1.65
C LEU A 52 2.29 1.96 2.38
N GLU A 53 2.10 0.68 2.67
CA GLU A 53 3.05 -0.08 3.47
C GLU A 53 4.31 -0.42 2.66
N ARG A 54 5.42 0.28 2.95
CA ARG A 54 6.69 0.13 2.23
C ARG A 54 7.25 -1.30 2.33
N TYR A 55 7.07 -1.96 3.45
CA TYR A 55 7.51 -3.35 3.64
C TYR A 55 6.74 -4.32 2.76
N GLN A 56 5.43 -4.12 2.63
CA GLN A 56 4.59 -4.91 1.73
C GLN A 56 4.98 -4.69 0.27
N LEU A 57 5.24 -3.44 -0.14
CA LEU A 57 5.77 -3.15 -1.49
C LEU A 57 7.14 -3.79 -1.74
N ALA A 58 8.04 -3.74 -0.75
CA ALA A 58 9.35 -4.38 -0.84
C ALA A 58 9.22 -5.91 -0.98
N GLN A 59 8.26 -6.52 -0.28
CA GLN A 59 7.95 -7.94 -0.43
C GLN A 59 7.44 -8.25 -1.84
N LEU A 60 6.46 -7.49 -2.34
CA LEU A 60 5.92 -7.67 -3.71
C LEU A 60 7.01 -7.49 -4.78
N HIS A 61 7.97 -6.58 -4.56
CA HIS A 61 9.16 -6.45 -5.41
C HIS A 61 10.02 -7.71 -5.39
N ARG A 62 10.35 -8.23 -4.20
CA ARG A 62 11.17 -9.46 -4.03
C ARG A 62 10.49 -10.68 -4.64
N GLU A 63 9.17 -10.75 -4.59
CA GLU A 63 8.35 -11.80 -5.21
C GLU A 63 8.23 -11.64 -6.74
N GLY A 64 8.78 -10.57 -7.32
CA GLY A 64 8.74 -10.31 -8.76
C GLY A 64 7.36 -9.89 -9.28
N ARG A 65 6.44 -9.46 -8.39
CA ARG A 65 5.11 -8.97 -8.76
C ARG A 65 5.16 -7.54 -9.33
N PHE A 66 6.18 -6.76 -8.94
CA PHE A 66 6.56 -5.53 -9.62
C PHE A 66 7.71 -5.77 -10.60
N GLY A 67 7.95 -4.81 -11.50
CA GLY A 67 8.94 -4.96 -12.56
C GLY A 67 10.31 -5.40 -12.04
N SER A 68 10.76 -6.58 -12.45
CA SER A 68 12.07 -7.13 -12.05
C SER A 68 13.22 -6.39 -12.73
N CYS A 69 14.30 -6.13 -12.00
CA CYS A 69 15.62 -5.76 -12.53
C CYS A 69 16.33 -6.97 -13.17
N LEU A 70 15.64 -7.76 -13.99
CA LEU A 70 16.18 -8.93 -14.67
C LEU A 70 16.12 -8.71 -16.18
N ASP A 71 16.89 -7.73 -16.64
CA ASP A 71 17.45 -7.69 -17.99
C ASP A 71 18.80 -6.94 -17.96
N SER A 72 19.63 -7.28 -16.96
CA SER A 72 21.04 -6.87 -16.90
C SER A 72 21.85 -7.73 -17.88
N THR A 73 21.67 -7.46 -19.17
CA THR A 73 22.68 -7.81 -20.20
C THR A 73 23.54 -6.60 -20.57
N VAL A 74 23.39 -5.48 -19.86
CA VAL A 74 24.25 -4.31 -20.00
C VAL A 74 24.63 -3.85 -18.59
N ASN A 75 25.93 -3.65 -18.37
CA ASN A 75 26.60 -3.28 -17.12
C ASN A 75 26.16 -1.92 -16.53
N GLU A 76 24.87 -1.72 -16.24
CA GLU A 76 24.40 -0.58 -15.46
C GLU A 76 24.09 -1.02 -14.02
N GLU A 77 25.07 -0.82 -13.15
CA GLU A 77 24.98 -0.78 -11.67
C GLU A 77 24.12 0.41 -11.18
N VAL A 78 23.03 0.75 -11.86
CA VAL A 78 22.07 1.73 -11.35
C VAL A 78 20.92 0.96 -10.72
N ASP A 79 21.13 0.66 -9.43
CA ASP A 79 20.16 0.23 -8.41
C ASP A 79 18.70 0.29 -8.93
N GLY A 80 18.23 -0.85 -9.46
CA GLY A 80 17.02 -0.95 -10.27
C GLY A 80 15.74 -0.90 -9.44
N VAL A 81 15.57 0.18 -8.67
CA VAL A 81 14.47 0.40 -7.74
C VAL A 81 13.15 0.31 -8.49
N SER A 82 12.38 -0.76 -8.24
CA SER A 82 11.08 -0.97 -8.89
C SER A 82 9.97 -0.13 -8.29
N PHE A 83 10.22 0.57 -7.18
CA PHE A 83 9.24 1.45 -6.58
C PHE A 83 9.89 2.60 -5.81
N GLN A 84 9.33 3.80 -5.89
CA GLN A 84 9.75 4.96 -5.10
C GLN A 84 8.56 5.46 -4.30
N VAL A 85 8.77 5.84 -3.05
CA VAL A 85 7.74 6.39 -2.17
C VAL A 85 8.25 7.69 -1.59
N VAL A 86 7.44 8.74 -1.66
CA VAL A 86 7.74 10.08 -1.11
C VAL A 86 6.57 10.54 -0.26
N GLY A 87 6.86 11.27 0.81
CA GLY A 87 5.86 11.79 1.76
C GLY A 87 5.91 11.07 3.09
N GLU A 88 4.75 10.92 3.73
CA GLU A 88 4.62 10.35 5.07
C GLU A 88 5.18 8.92 5.17
N ASP A 89 5.78 8.60 6.31
CA ASP A 89 6.34 7.28 6.64
C ASP A 89 5.83 6.73 7.97
N ASP A 90 5.14 7.55 8.77
CA ASP A 90 4.50 7.08 10.00
C ASP A 90 3.34 6.15 9.64
N LEU A 91 3.47 4.85 9.91
CA LEU A 91 2.42 3.85 9.62
C LEU A 91 1.33 3.80 10.71
N GLU A 92 1.55 4.41 11.86
CA GLU A 92 0.73 4.23 13.07
C GLU A 92 -0.04 5.50 13.47
N GLY A 93 0.41 6.67 13.01
CA GLY A 93 -0.22 7.94 13.32
C GLY A 93 -1.67 8.07 12.83
N PRO A 94 -2.54 8.80 13.57
CA PRO A 94 -3.90 9.09 13.12
C PRO A 94 -3.91 10.03 11.91
N VAL A 95 -5.01 10.06 11.17
CA VAL A 95 -5.17 10.92 9.98
C VAL A 95 -4.89 12.41 10.24
N THR A 96 -5.13 12.90 11.46
CA THR A 96 -4.93 14.30 11.86
C THR A 96 -3.46 14.72 11.96
N ARG A 97 -2.53 13.77 12.00
CA ARG A 97 -1.09 14.02 12.09
C ARG A 97 -0.32 13.58 10.84
N ALA A 98 -0.98 12.87 9.93
CA ALA A 98 -0.35 12.31 8.76
C ALA A 98 -0.31 13.30 7.59
N GLY A 99 0.80 13.30 6.84
CA GLY A 99 0.89 13.86 5.51
C GLY A 99 0.32 12.94 4.43
N GLY A 100 0.21 13.46 3.20
CA GLY A 100 -0.05 12.63 2.03
C GLY A 100 1.18 11.79 1.64
N VAL A 101 0.94 10.75 0.85
CA VAL A 101 1.98 9.86 0.32
C VAL A 101 1.83 9.77 -1.18
N GLN A 102 2.95 9.79 -1.89
CA GLN A 102 2.98 9.50 -3.31
C GLN A 102 3.87 8.29 -3.56
N ALA A 103 3.49 7.49 -4.55
CA ALA A 103 4.33 6.37 -4.97
C ALA A 103 4.41 6.22 -6.49
N LEU A 104 5.58 5.80 -6.94
CA LEU A 104 5.84 5.36 -8.31
C LEU A 104 6.18 3.89 -8.27
N LEU A 105 5.40 3.07 -8.96
CA LEU A 105 5.62 1.63 -9.04
C LEU A 105 5.90 1.24 -10.50
N ARG A 106 7.01 0.55 -10.74
CA ARG A 106 7.34 -0.04 -12.03
C ARG A 106 6.53 -1.31 -12.20
N LEU A 107 5.77 -1.38 -13.29
CA LEU A 107 4.90 -2.51 -13.58
C LEU A 107 5.69 -3.59 -14.33
N GLY A 108 5.60 -4.83 -13.84
CA GLY A 108 6.20 -5.99 -14.47
C GLY A 108 5.31 -6.53 -15.57
N TYR A 109 5.90 -6.97 -16.69
CA TYR A 109 5.14 -7.69 -17.72
C TYR A 109 5.07 -9.17 -17.35
N PRO A 110 3.92 -9.84 -17.56
CA PRO A 110 3.85 -11.28 -17.40
C PRO A 110 4.83 -11.96 -18.35
N LYS A 111 5.68 -12.84 -17.82
CA LYS A 111 6.55 -13.71 -18.63
C LYS A 111 5.69 -14.85 -19.20
N GLY A 112 4.89 -14.57 -20.23
CA GLY A 112 3.86 -15.49 -20.76
C GLY A 112 3.83 -15.56 -22.30
N LYS A 113 3.61 -16.77 -22.84
CA LYS A 113 3.86 -17.14 -24.24
C LYS A 113 2.82 -16.62 -25.26
N LYS A 114 3.33 -16.04 -26.36
CA LYS A 114 2.79 -16.08 -27.74
C LYS A 114 1.27 -15.88 -27.95
N LYS A 115 0.64 -14.88 -27.32
CA LYS A 115 -0.67 -14.37 -27.78
C LYS A 115 -0.59 -12.89 -28.12
N GLU A 116 -1.43 -12.48 -29.07
CA GLU A 116 -1.45 -11.18 -29.75
C GLU A 116 -1.87 -10.01 -28.85
N GLU A 117 -2.38 -10.30 -27.64
CA GLU A 117 -2.77 -9.29 -26.65
C GLU A 117 -2.17 -9.60 -25.28
N LEU A 118 -1.59 -8.57 -24.66
CA LEU A 118 -0.98 -8.66 -23.34
C LEU A 118 -1.92 -8.04 -22.31
N HIS A 119 -2.69 -8.92 -21.68
CA HIS A 119 -3.53 -8.56 -20.55
C HIS A 119 -2.88 -9.07 -19.25
N PHE A 120 -2.76 -8.21 -18.26
CA PHE A 120 -2.27 -8.59 -16.93
C PHE A 120 -2.84 -7.70 -15.84
N GLU A 121 -2.80 -8.23 -14.62
CA GLU A 121 -3.32 -7.56 -13.43
C GLU A 121 -2.19 -7.26 -12.46
N VAL A 122 -2.28 -6.09 -11.84
CA VAL A 122 -1.36 -5.66 -10.79
C VAL A 122 -2.19 -5.25 -9.58
N GLU A 123 -1.88 -5.87 -8.46
CA GLU A 123 -2.53 -5.60 -7.18
C GLU A 123 -1.61 -4.72 -6.33
N VAL A 124 -2.16 -3.62 -5.84
CA VAL A 124 -1.49 -2.70 -4.92
C VAL A 124 -2.27 -2.71 -3.61
N PRO A 125 -1.79 -3.42 -2.59
CA PRO A 125 -2.44 -3.43 -1.29
C PRO A 125 -2.29 -2.06 -0.62
N LEU A 126 -3.39 -1.56 -0.06
CA LEU A 126 -3.45 -0.31 0.66
C LEU A 126 -4.01 -0.53 2.06
N HIS A 127 -3.70 0.40 2.93
CA HIS A 127 -4.18 0.43 4.30
C HIS A 127 -4.90 1.75 4.54
N LEU A 128 -5.99 1.74 5.31
CA LEU A 128 -6.66 2.95 5.75
C LEU A 128 -6.24 3.30 7.17
N ARG A 129 -5.99 4.57 7.43
CA ARG A 129 -5.77 5.09 8.78
C ARG A 129 -7.06 5.10 9.58
N TYR A 130 -6.90 5.10 10.90
CA TYR A 130 -7.97 5.49 11.80
C TYR A 130 -8.39 6.93 11.51
N GLN A 131 -9.67 7.08 11.17
CA GLN A 131 -10.28 8.38 10.96
C GLN A 131 -10.70 8.97 12.30
N THR A 132 -10.88 10.28 12.34
CA THR A 132 -11.35 10.99 13.53
C THR A 132 -12.69 10.40 13.98
N PRO A 133 -12.83 10.05 15.28
CA PRO A 133 -14.09 9.53 15.80
C PRO A 133 -15.18 10.60 15.75
N VAL A 134 -16.42 10.16 15.58
CA VAL A 134 -17.61 11.02 15.65
C VAL A 134 -18.12 11.12 17.07
N GLU A 135 -18.86 12.17 17.40
CA GLU A 135 -19.38 12.37 18.77
C GLU A 135 -20.45 11.33 19.14
N HIS A 136 -21.33 11.03 18.19
CA HIS A 136 -22.45 10.11 18.38
C HIS A 136 -22.55 9.12 17.21
N ARG A 137 -23.01 7.91 17.50
CA ARG A 137 -23.21 6.86 16.48
C ARG A 137 -24.30 7.21 15.48
N PHE A 138 -25.33 7.90 15.96
CA PHE A 138 -26.50 8.30 15.16
C PHE A 138 -26.73 9.80 15.25
N GLN A 139 -27.02 10.41 14.11
CA GLN A 139 -27.47 11.79 13.99
C GLN A 139 -28.71 11.82 13.10
N GLU A 140 -29.81 12.39 13.60
CA GLU A 140 -31.09 12.47 12.86
C GLU A 140 -31.59 11.09 12.36
N GLY A 141 -31.40 10.04 13.16
CA GLY A 141 -31.80 8.67 12.82
C GLY A 141 -30.92 7.98 11.77
N LYS A 142 -29.85 8.63 11.30
CA LYS A 142 -28.86 8.04 10.38
C LYS A 142 -27.59 7.67 11.12
N ARG A 143 -26.99 6.55 10.73
CA ARG A 143 -25.70 6.11 11.24
C ARG A 143 -24.59 7.00 10.65
N VAL A 144 -23.80 7.65 11.51
CA VAL A 144 -22.76 8.62 11.11
C VAL A 144 -21.34 8.20 11.49
N ASP A 145 -21.18 7.10 12.24
CA ASP A 145 -19.89 6.47 12.55
C ASP A 145 -19.33 5.66 11.37
N VAL A 146 -19.66 6.03 10.13
CA VAL A 146 -19.14 5.42 8.91
C VAL A 146 -18.82 6.54 7.93
N VAL A 147 -17.56 6.60 7.49
CA VAL A 147 -17.09 7.61 6.55
C VAL A 147 -16.64 6.98 5.25
N SER A 148 -16.85 7.71 4.15
CA SER A 148 -16.39 7.33 2.81
C SER A 148 -15.04 8.01 2.55
N VAL A 149 -13.98 7.22 2.48
CA VAL A 149 -12.63 7.70 2.14
C VAL A 149 -12.43 7.58 0.64
N GLN A 150 -12.08 8.71 0.01
CA GLN A 150 -11.84 8.78 -1.43
C GLN A 150 -10.38 8.47 -1.75
N LEU A 151 -10.16 7.76 -2.85
CA LEU A 151 -8.87 7.50 -3.49
C LEU A 151 -8.95 7.96 -4.94
N GLN A 152 -7.96 8.71 -5.40
CA GLN A 152 -7.83 8.97 -6.83
C GLN A 152 -7.25 7.73 -7.51
N ALA A 153 -7.88 7.27 -8.59
CA ALA A 153 -7.39 6.10 -9.33
C ALA A 153 -5.94 6.34 -9.81
N PRO A 154 -5.07 5.32 -9.80
CA PRO A 154 -3.69 5.48 -10.23
C PRO A 154 -3.58 5.89 -11.70
N ALA A 155 -2.59 6.72 -12.02
CA ALA A 155 -2.22 7.00 -13.40
C ALA A 155 -1.28 5.90 -13.90
N VAL A 156 -1.50 5.37 -15.11
CA VAL A 156 -0.59 4.40 -15.74
C VAL A 156 0.05 5.06 -16.97
N PHE A 157 1.36 4.94 -17.11
CA PHE A 157 2.10 5.58 -18.20
C PHE A 157 3.39 4.85 -18.56
N TRP A 158 3.84 5.07 -19.79
CA TRP A 158 5.19 4.73 -20.24
C TRP A 158 6.17 5.82 -19.83
N LYS A 159 7.26 5.44 -19.19
CA LYS A 159 8.45 6.27 -18.95
C LYS A 159 9.54 5.84 -19.93
N CYS A 160 9.86 6.72 -20.87
CA CYS A 160 10.90 6.45 -21.87
C CYS A 160 12.19 7.22 -21.54
N PRO A 161 13.37 6.61 -21.80
CA PRO A 161 14.63 7.32 -21.74
C PRO A 161 14.67 8.45 -22.77
N PRO A 162 15.55 9.45 -22.59
CA PRO A 162 15.77 10.47 -23.60
C PRO A 162 16.18 9.82 -24.92
N SER A 163 15.40 10.05 -25.98
CA SER A 163 15.70 9.58 -27.32
C SER A 163 16.05 10.74 -28.24
N ASN A 164 16.98 10.49 -29.18
CA ASN A 164 17.26 11.39 -30.30
C ASN A 164 16.10 11.45 -31.31
N LYS A 165 15.17 10.48 -31.27
CA LYS A 165 13.94 10.50 -32.06
C LYS A 165 12.97 11.51 -31.43
N VAL A 166 12.26 12.27 -32.27
CA VAL A 166 11.27 13.29 -31.87
C VAL A 166 10.05 12.62 -31.24
N ILE A 167 10.20 12.07 -30.03
CA ILE A 167 9.07 11.72 -29.19
C ILE A 167 8.56 13.04 -28.62
N ARG A 168 7.28 13.34 -28.84
CA ARG A 168 6.64 14.51 -28.22
C ARG A 168 6.87 14.43 -26.71
N ARG A 169 7.64 15.39 -26.18
CA ARG A 169 7.95 15.49 -24.76
C ARG A 169 6.71 16.04 -24.06
N CYS A 170 6.00 15.17 -23.35
CA CYS A 170 4.96 15.61 -22.44
C CYS A 170 5.62 16.05 -21.13
N PRO A 171 5.25 17.22 -20.57
CA PRO A 171 5.72 17.58 -19.24
C PRO A 171 5.33 16.48 -18.25
N PRO A 172 6.17 16.18 -17.24
CA PRO A 172 5.75 15.32 -16.15
C PRO A 172 4.46 15.87 -15.56
N ALA A 173 3.49 15.00 -15.24
CA ALA A 173 2.34 15.45 -14.47
C ALA A 173 2.81 16.24 -13.25
N PRO A 174 2.10 17.32 -12.84
CA PRO A 174 2.48 18.10 -11.67
C PRO A 174 2.76 17.25 -10.43
N ALA A 175 2.04 16.14 -10.28
CA ALA A 175 2.22 15.20 -9.18
C ALA A 175 3.59 14.47 -9.19
N LEU A 176 4.22 14.27 -10.35
CA LEU A 176 5.53 13.63 -10.45
C LEU A 176 6.69 14.52 -9.97
N SER A 177 6.43 15.81 -9.69
CA SER A 177 7.43 16.75 -9.18
C SER A 177 7.98 16.39 -7.79
N ALA A 178 7.23 15.60 -7.01
CA ALA A 178 7.65 15.13 -5.69
C ALA A 178 8.80 14.12 -5.76
N PHE A 179 8.99 13.45 -6.90
CA PHE A 179 10.05 12.45 -7.05
C PHE A 179 11.31 13.11 -7.59
N PRO A 180 12.49 12.86 -6.97
CA PRO A 180 13.75 13.31 -7.51
C PRO A 180 13.91 12.68 -8.89
N SER A 181 13.70 13.50 -9.91
CA SER A 181 14.02 13.10 -11.28
C SER A 181 15.53 12.90 -11.30
N PRO A 182 16.07 11.75 -11.75
CA PRO A 182 17.48 11.69 -12.06
C PRO A 182 17.77 12.87 -12.98
N SER A 183 18.82 13.62 -12.66
CA SER A 183 19.15 14.99 -13.08
C SER A 183 19.22 15.28 -14.59
N SER A 184 18.81 14.34 -15.45
CA SER A 184 18.52 14.52 -16.87
C SER A 184 17.00 14.69 -17.08
N SER A 185 16.55 15.94 -17.13
CA SER A 185 15.17 16.42 -17.34
C SER A 185 14.56 16.11 -18.72
N THR A 186 14.78 14.91 -19.26
CA THR A 186 14.54 14.59 -20.68
C THR A 186 13.74 13.30 -20.92
N SER A 187 13.26 12.63 -19.87
CA SER A 187 12.33 11.51 -20.04
C SER A 187 10.99 11.98 -20.60
N SER A 188 10.43 11.21 -21.54
CA SER A 188 9.07 11.44 -22.04
C SER A 188 8.09 10.50 -21.36
N TYR A 189 6.95 11.05 -20.96
CA TYR A 189 5.85 10.32 -20.32
C TYR A 189 4.68 10.15 -21.30
N LEU A 190 4.12 8.95 -21.40
CA LEU A 190 2.98 8.67 -22.27
C LEU A 190 1.91 7.92 -21.49
N TYR A 191 0.81 8.61 -21.17
CA TYR A 191 -0.27 8.05 -20.36
C TYR A 191 -1.11 7.04 -21.14
N LEU A 192 -1.45 5.93 -20.49
CA LEU A 192 -2.47 5.01 -20.99
C LEU A 192 -3.85 5.61 -20.75
N SER A 193 -4.82 5.21 -21.57
CA SER A 193 -6.21 5.64 -21.39
C SER A 193 -6.89 4.79 -20.31
N PRO A 194 -7.45 5.40 -19.24
CA PRO A 194 -8.32 4.68 -18.33
C PRO A 194 -9.64 4.36 -19.04
N ILE A 195 -10.16 3.14 -18.88
CA ILE A 195 -11.53 2.83 -19.24
C ILE A 195 -12.44 3.55 -18.22
N PRO A 196 -13.43 4.32 -18.68
CA PRO A 196 -14.38 4.94 -17.78
C PRO A 196 -15.16 3.88 -17.00
N LEU A 197 -15.33 4.08 -15.69
CA LEU A 197 -16.25 3.30 -14.86
C LEU A 197 -17.71 3.47 -15.32
N ASP A 198 -18.03 4.59 -15.98
CA ASP A 198 -19.33 4.88 -16.57
C ASP A 198 -19.26 4.87 -18.11
N SER A 199 -19.97 3.92 -18.73
CA SER A 199 -20.08 3.78 -20.20
C SER A 199 -20.64 5.00 -20.93
N ARG A 200 -21.16 5.99 -20.19
CA ARG A 200 -21.69 7.26 -20.71
C ARG A 200 -20.67 8.40 -20.78
N SER A 201 -19.49 8.24 -20.15
CA SER A 201 -18.44 9.26 -20.19
C SER A 201 -17.52 9.04 -21.38
N SER A 202 -17.66 9.88 -22.41
CA SER A 202 -16.77 9.89 -23.58
C SER A 202 -15.57 10.77 -23.30
N TYR A 203 -14.43 10.15 -22.94
CA TYR A 203 -13.16 10.86 -22.95
C TYR A 203 -12.66 10.94 -24.39
N PHE A 204 -12.48 12.16 -24.91
CA PHE A 204 -11.93 12.36 -26.25
C PHE A 204 -10.48 11.85 -26.30
N HIS A 205 -10.31 10.71 -26.96
CA HIS A 205 -9.02 10.09 -27.24
C HIS A 205 -8.23 10.94 -28.23
N SER A 206 -7.31 11.74 -27.70
CA SER A 206 -6.18 12.22 -28.47
C SER A 206 -4.92 11.81 -27.71
N PHE A 207 -3.86 11.45 -28.44
CA PHE A 207 -2.50 11.30 -27.92
C PHE A 207 -2.00 12.66 -27.39
N SER A 208 -2.65 13.13 -26.34
CA SER A 208 -2.45 14.42 -25.70
C SER A 208 -1.55 14.20 -24.50
N CYS A 209 -0.61 15.12 -24.32
CA CYS A 209 0.23 15.19 -23.13
C CYS A 209 -0.54 15.55 -21.85
N ALA A 210 -1.86 15.72 -21.95
CA ALA A 210 -2.72 15.96 -20.81
C ALA A 210 -2.92 14.66 -20.01
N GLN A 211 -2.66 14.74 -18.70
CA GLN A 211 -3.00 13.68 -17.77
C GLN A 211 -4.51 13.39 -17.85
N PRO A 212 -4.94 12.13 -17.97
CA PRO A 212 -6.36 11.80 -18.02
C PRO A 212 -7.06 12.21 -16.72
N SER A 213 -8.34 12.57 -16.80
CA SER A 213 -9.18 12.74 -15.62
C SER A 213 -9.38 11.37 -14.97
N LEU A 214 -8.79 11.18 -13.80
CA LEU A 214 -8.81 9.89 -13.09
C LEU A 214 -10.09 9.79 -12.25
N PRO A 215 -10.82 8.68 -12.31
CA PRO A 215 -11.99 8.48 -11.47
C PRO A 215 -11.61 8.43 -9.99
N LYS A 216 -12.58 8.73 -9.14
CA LYS A 216 -12.45 8.56 -7.69
C LYS A 216 -13.04 7.24 -7.27
N LEU A 217 -12.27 6.48 -6.52
CA LEU A 217 -12.67 5.25 -5.85
C LEU A 217 -13.04 5.59 -4.41
N SER A 218 -13.99 4.87 -3.81
CA SER A 218 -14.43 5.13 -2.44
C SER A 218 -14.50 3.85 -1.62
N VAL A 219 -13.98 3.91 -0.39
CA VAL A 219 -14.07 2.82 0.58
C VAL A 219 -14.75 3.32 1.83
N SER A 220 -15.73 2.56 2.32
CA SER A 220 -16.48 2.90 3.52
C SER A 220 -15.84 2.25 4.74
N ILE A 221 -15.49 3.05 5.74
CA ILE A 221 -14.92 2.54 6.99
C ILE A 221 -15.68 3.06 8.20
N ALA A 222 -15.83 2.20 9.19
CA ALA A 222 -16.36 2.61 10.48
C ALA A 222 -15.36 3.53 11.17
N THR A 223 -15.85 4.62 11.73
CA THR A 223 -15.12 5.48 12.65
C THR A 223 -15.49 5.11 14.07
N GLY A 224 -14.59 5.35 15.03
CA GLY A 224 -14.96 5.25 16.43
C GLY A 224 -16.02 6.28 16.83
N VAL A 225 -16.63 6.08 17.99
CA VAL A 225 -17.51 7.07 18.62
C VAL A 225 -16.82 7.59 19.88
N SER A 226 -16.62 8.90 20.00
CA SER A 226 -15.91 9.47 21.15
C SER A 226 -16.68 9.32 22.46
N SER A 227 -18.02 9.22 22.41
CA SER A 227 -18.83 8.93 23.60
C SER A 227 -18.56 7.55 24.20
N ASP A 228 -18.01 6.61 23.43
CA ASP A 228 -17.70 5.27 23.92
C ASP A 228 -16.37 5.24 24.71
N LEU A 229 -15.55 6.31 24.61
CA LEU A 229 -14.22 6.37 25.20
C LEU A 229 -14.19 6.16 26.72
N PRO A 230 -15.05 6.82 27.54
CA PRO A 230 -15.02 6.61 29.00
C PRO A 230 -15.32 5.17 29.41
N PHE A 231 -16.20 4.49 28.67
CA PHE A 231 -16.53 3.10 28.92
C PHE A 231 -15.38 2.17 28.55
N VAL A 232 -14.75 2.40 27.38
CA VAL A 232 -13.57 1.65 26.93
C VAL A 232 -12.43 1.81 27.93
N ASP A 233 -12.16 3.03 28.38
CA ASP A 233 -11.11 3.33 29.36
C ASP A 233 -11.38 2.64 30.70
N PHE A 234 -12.63 2.66 31.16
CA PHE A 234 -13.05 1.95 32.37
C PHE A 234 -12.81 0.44 32.25
N VAL A 235 -13.28 -0.20 31.18
CA VAL A 235 -13.09 -1.65 30.96
C VAL A 235 -11.60 -2.00 30.87
N ASN A 236 -10.82 -1.20 30.14
CA ASN A 236 -9.37 -1.39 30.02
C ASN A 236 -8.66 -1.27 31.37
N PHE A 237 -9.03 -0.28 32.19
CA PHE A 237 -8.50 -0.12 33.54
C PHE A 237 -8.72 -1.39 34.39
N PHE A 238 -9.94 -1.92 34.42
CA PHE A 238 -10.22 -3.17 35.15
C PHE A 238 -9.47 -4.37 34.58
N ALA A 239 -9.40 -4.51 33.27
CA ALA A 239 -8.68 -5.60 32.62
C ALA A 239 -7.19 -5.60 32.99
N ILE A 240 -6.55 -4.43 32.96
CA ILE A 240 -5.15 -4.25 33.35
C ILE A 240 -4.93 -4.64 34.81
N TRP A 241 -5.79 -4.18 35.72
CA TRP A 241 -5.69 -4.50 37.14
C TRP A 241 -5.89 -5.98 37.43
N LEU A 242 -6.89 -6.61 36.80
CA LEU A 242 -7.12 -8.04 36.93
C LEU A 242 -5.93 -8.86 36.40
N GLY A 243 -5.37 -8.47 35.24
CA GLY A 243 -4.16 -9.09 34.68
C GLY A 243 -2.96 -8.94 35.63
N THR A 244 -2.78 -7.76 36.21
CA THR A 244 -1.70 -7.49 37.18
C THR A 244 -1.84 -8.33 38.45
N ILE A 245 -3.05 -8.40 39.02
CA ILE A 245 -3.36 -9.24 40.19
C ILE A 245 -3.11 -10.71 39.88
N TRP A 246 -3.49 -11.17 38.68
CA TRP A 246 -3.27 -12.55 38.25
C TRP A 246 -1.78 -12.88 38.12
N ILE A 247 -0.97 -11.99 37.51
CA ILE A 247 0.49 -12.14 37.42
C ILE A 247 1.10 -12.19 38.83
N ALA A 248 0.74 -11.27 39.72
CA ALA A 248 1.25 -11.21 41.09
C ALA A 248 0.90 -12.47 41.91
N SER A 249 -0.35 -12.93 41.81
CA SER A 249 -0.80 -14.18 42.45
C SER A 249 -0.04 -15.40 41.94
N SER A 250 0.20 -15.46 40.63
CA SER A 250 0.95 -16.54 39.99
C SER A 250 2.42 -16.55 40.42
N ALA A 251 3.06 -15.39 40.45
CA ALA A 251 4.43 -15.22 40.95
C ALA A 251 4.56 -15.62 42.43
N TYR A 252 3.61 -15.20 43.28
CA TYR A 252 3.58 -15.59 44.69
C TYR A 252 3.42 -17.11 44.87
N LYS A 253 2.49 -17.73 44.15
CA LYS A 253 2.29 -19.19 44.17
C LYS A 253 3.55 -19.92 43.71
N TRP A 254 4.22 -19.44 42.67
CA TRP A 254 5.47 -20.00 42.17
C TRP A 254 6.57 -19.91 43.23
N GLN A 255 6.81 -18.73 43.80
CA GLN A 255 7.82 -18.53 44.85
C GLN A 255 7.58 -19.43 46.07
N LYS A 256 6.31 -19.57 46.49
CA LYS A 256 5.93 -20.46 47.60
C LYS A 256 6.25 -21.94 47.30
N ARG A 257 6.02 -22.39 46.06
CA ARG A 257 6.39 -23.75 45.62
C ARG A 257 7.90 -23.93 45.59
N SER A 258 8.64 -22.99 45.01
CA SER A 258 10.11 -23.05 44.93
C SER A 258 10.75 -23.08 46.32
N ARG A 259 10.27 -22.25 47.27
CA ARG A 259 10.75 -22.29 48.67
C ARG A 259 10.51 -23.64 49.34
N ARG A 260 9.34 -24.26 49.12
CA ARG A 260 9.03 -25.60 49.64
C ARG A 260 9.92 -26.68 49.03
N ALA A 261 10.15 -26.63 47.71
CA ALA A 261 11.04 -27.56 47.02
C ALA A 261 12.48 -27.47 47.56
N TYR A 262 12.99 -26.25 47.72
CA TYR A 262 14.30 -25.99 48.30
C TYR A 262 14.41 -26.51 49.75
N SER A 263 13.41 -26.23 50.60
CA SER A 263 13.38 -26.72 51.97
C SER A 263 13.36 -28.25 52.07
N ASN A 264 12.68 -28.95 51.16
CA ASN A 264 12.66 -30.40 51.13
C ASN A 264 14.00 -31.01 50.64
N SER A 265 14.73 -30.30 49.77
CA SER A 265 16.05 -30.73 49.29
C SER A 265 17.15 -30.65 50.36
N ILE A 266 16.97 -29.83 51.40
CA ILE A 266 17.97 -29.60 52.45
C ILE A 266 17.82 -30.57 53.64
N LYS A 267 16.72 -31.35 53.71
CA LYS A 267 16.59 -32.37 54.76
C LYS A 267 17.76 -33.37 54.63
N PRO A 268 18.67 -33.43 55.62
CA PRO A 268 19.85 -34.29 55.51
C PRO A 268 19.38 -35.73 55.40
N LEU A 269 20.00 -36.50 54.49
CA LEU A 269 19.86 -37.95 54.44
C LEU A 269 20.11 -38.48 55.84
N GLY A 270 19.02 -38.86 56.50
CA GLY A 270 19.04 -39.39 57.85
C GLY A 270 20.09 -40.49 57.91
N LYS A 271 21.10 -40.23 58.74
CA LYS A 271 22.21 -41.10 59.11
C LYS A 271 21.67 -42.54 59.21
N LYS A 272 21.88 -43.37 58.18
CA LYS A 272 21.65 -44.82 58.30
C LYS A 272 22.54 -45.28 59.46
N ARG A 273 21.92 -45.71 60.56
CA ARG A 273 22.63 -46.44 61.61
C ARG A 273 23.24 -47.67 60.93
N ALA A 274 24.57 -47.73 60.94
CA ALA A 274 25.28 -48.97 60.71
C ALA A 274 25.13 -49.78 61.99
N ASP A 275 24.34 -50.84 61.91
CA ASP A 275 24.43 -52.00 62.80
C ASP A 275 25.25 -53.06 62.06
#